data_AF-A0A953U4G4-F1
#
_entry.id   AF-A0A953U4G4-F1
#
_cell.length_a   1.000
_cell.length_b   1.000
_cell.length_c   1.000
_cell.angle_alpha   90.00
_cell.angle_beta   90.00
_cell.angle_gamma   90.00
#
_symmetry.space_group_name_H-M   'P 1'
#
loop_
_entity.id
_entity.type
_entity.pdbx_description
1 polymer ?
#
loop_
_entity_poly.entity_id
_entity_poly.type
_entity_poly.pdbx_seq_one_letter_code
_entity_poly.pdbx_strand_id
1 'polypeptide(L)'
;MTLSIILAVLALGVPIFLIWLAKGHVLPLQAVKQPAEHIRPVDLEAFRNLIDPQEEEYLRANLPPADFRKIQRARLRAAVQYISCVKDNAAILLRIAETARRSPDAATAETAARLVDSAVRLRMYAFLAIPRLYLGMILPGLRIMPVRVADSYEQMTRQVLRLGLQSPASRASASL
;
A
#
# COMPACT_ATOMS: atom_id res chain seq x y z
N MET A 1 9.32 -13.14 31.89
CA MET A 1 9.72 -13.52 30.50
C MET A 1 8.86 -12.84 29.44
N THR A 2 7.53 -12.82 29.59
CA THR A 2 6.61 -12.11 28.66
C THR A 2 6.92 -10.62 28.51
N LEU A 3 7.15 -9.90 29.61
CA LEU A 3 7.49 -8.47 29.60
C LEU A 3 8.79 -8.18 28.83
N SER A 4 9.82 -9.01 29.04
CA SER A 4 11.12 -8.88 28.38
C SER A 4 11.01 -9.11 26.87
N ILE A 5 10.18 -10.06 26.44
CA ILE A 5 9.91 -10.34 25.01
C ILE A 5 9.17 -9.15 24.37
N ILE A 6 8.15 -8.59 25.04
CA ILE A 6 7.41 -7.43 24.54
C ILE A 6 8.35 -6.23 24.37
N LEU A 7 9.19 -5.96 25.37
CA LEU A 7 10.18 -4.87 25.33
C LEU A 7 11.19 -5.05 24.19
N ALA A 8 11.69 -6.26 23.98
CA ALA A 8 12.62 -6.57 22.88
C ALA A 8 11.97 -6.38 21.50
N VAL A 9 10.72 -6.84 21.33
CA VAL A 9 9.97 -6.63 20.08
C VAL A 9 9.70 -5.15 19.83
N LEU A 10 9.35 -4.38 20.86
CA LEU A 10 9.10 -2.94 20.73
C LEU A 10 10.39 -2.16 20.40
N ALA A 11 11.48 -2.48 21.09
CA ALA A 11 12.77 -1.81 20.95
C ALA A 11 13.38 -1.99 19.56
N LEU A 12 13.12 -3.13 18.89
CA LEU A 12 13.56 -3.37 17.51
C LEU A 12 12.50 -2.96 16.48
N GLY A 13 11.21 -3.20 16.78
CA GLY A 13 10.12 -2.97 15.85
C GLY A 13 9.84 -1.50 15.56
N VAL A 14 9.88 -0.64 16.58
CA VAL A 14 9.61 0.80 16.42
C VAL A 14 10.68 1.49 15.57
N PRO A 15 12.00 1.30 15.80
CA PRO A 15 13.03 1.88 14.93
C PRO A 15 12.95 1.36 13.49
N ILE A 16 12.70 0.06 13.29
CA ILE A 16 12.53 -0.53 11.96
C ILE A 16 11.33 0.12 11.24
N PHE A 17 10.21 0.28 11.94
CA PHE A 17 9.02 0.94 11.40
C PHE A 17 9.30 2.41 11.04
N LEU A 18 9.98 3.15 11.93
CA LEU A 18 10.34 4.55 11.70
C LEU A 18 11.30 4.73 10.53
N ILE A 19 12.34 3.88 10.41
CA ILE A 19 13.26 3.89 9.26
C ILE A 19 12.50 3.59 7.96
N TRP A 20 11.57 2.64 8.01
CA TRP A 20 10.74 2.26 6.87
C TRP A 20 9.77 3.38 6.45
N LEU A 21 9.24 4.15 7.40
CA LEU A 21 8.49 5.38 7.14
C LEU A 21 9.38 6.48 6.56
N ALA A 22 10.52 6.75 7.21
CA ALA A 22 11.46 7.81 6.87
C ALA A 22 12.13 7.63 5.50
N LYS A 23 12.31 6.38 5.05
CA LYS A 23 12.77 6.08 3.67
C LYS A 23 11.91 6.72 2.57
N GLY A 24 10.67 7.11 2.87
CA GLY A 24 9.84 7.93 1.97
C GLY A 24 10.24 9.41 1.86
N HIS A 25 10.94 9.95 2.87
CA HIS A 25 11.30 11.37 2.96
C HIS A 25 12.71 11.70 2.40
N VAL A 26 13.63 10.72 2.34
CA VAL A 26 15.07 10.99 2.10
C VAL A 26 15.55 11.06 0.65
N LEU A 27 14.72 10.82 -0.38
CA LEU A 27 15.11 11.19 -1.76
C LEU A 27 15.07 12.73 -1.92
N PRO A 28 16.17 13.38 -2.32
CA PRO A 28 16.35 14.84 -2.25
C PRO A 28 15.32 15.60 -3.10
N LEU A 29 14.78 16.67 -2.51
CA LEU A 29 13.73 17.59 -3.00
C LEU A 29 14.02 18.26 -4.35
N GLN A 30 15.21 18.13 -4.92
CA GLN A 30 15.62 18.88 -6.12
C GLN A 30 15.51 18.08 -7.43
N ALA A 31 15.25 16.78 -7.39
CA ALA A 31 15.39 15.92 -8.58
C ALA A 31 14.10 15.66 -9.37
N VAL A 32 12.91 16.01 -8.86
CA VAL A 32 11.66 15.62 -9.52
C VAL A 32 10.75 16.83 -9.71
N LYS A 33 10.84 17.46 -10.89
CA LYS A 33 10.00 18.59 -11.31
C LYS A 33 8.50 18.21 -11.37
N GLN A 34 8.17 16.92 -11.48
CA GLN A 34 6.80 16.41 -11.55
C GLN A 34 6.62 15.08 -10.80
N PRO A 35 6.43 15.12 -9.46
CA PRO A 35 6.30 13.91 -8.66
C PRO A 35 5.11 13.03 -9.08
N ALA A 36 4.04 13.65 -9.60
CA ALA A 36 2.85 12.95 -10.07
C ALA A 36 3.12 12.00 -11.26
N GLU A 37 4.10 12.30 -12.12
CA GLU A 37 4.46 11.45 -13.28
C GLU A 37 5.08 10.10 -12.87
N HIS A 38 5.54 9.98 -11.62
CA HIS A 38 6.18 8.78 -11.10
C HIS A 38 5.18 7.83 -10.40
N ILE A 39 3.91 8.19 -10.32
CA ILE A 39 2.85 7.32 -9.79
C ILE A 39 2.61 6.21 -10.80
N ARG A 40 2.87 4.96 -10.40
CA ARG A 40 2.66 3.80 -11.26
C ARG A 40 1.21 3.34 -11.20
N PRO A 41 0.58 2.99 -12.32
CA PRO A 41 -0.75 2.38 -12.29
C PRO A 41 -0.71 1.04 -11.56
N VAL A 42 -1.78 0.73 -10.84
CA VAL A 42 -1.95 -0.53 -10.11
C VAL A 42 -3.26 -1.14 -10.56
N ASP A 43 -3.20 -2.35 -11.13
CA ASP A 43 -4.39 -3.11 -11.52
C ASP A 43 -5.01 -3.78 -10.29
N LEU A 44 -6.15 -3.25 -9.85
CA LEU A 44 -6.78 -3.69 -8.61
C LEU A 44 -7.58 -4.98 -8.80
N GLU A 45 -8.03 -5.23 -10.01
CA GLU A 45 -8.78 -6.42 -10.37
C GLU A 45 -7.84 -7.62 -10.40
N ALA A 46 -6.67 -7.47 -11.03
CA ALA A 46 -5.61 -8.47 -10.99
C ALA A 46 -5.13 -8.73 -9.55
N PHE A 47 -4.96 -7.68 -8.74
CA PHE A 47 -4.60 -7.85 -7.34
C PHE A 47 -5.67 -8.63 -6.56
N ARG A 48 -6.95 -8.31 -6.73
CA ARG A 48 -8.07 -9.00 -6.08
C ARG A 48 -8.10 -10.48 -6.45
N ASN A 49 -7.93 -10.80 -7.73
CA ASN A 49 -7.84 -12.19 -8.18
C ASN A 49 -6.66 -12.94 -7.53
N LEU A 50 -5.52 -12.28 -7.36
CA LEU A 50 -4.35 -12.88 -6.72
C LEU A 50 -4.58 -13.25 -5.25
N ILE A 51 -5.45 -12.53 -4.54
CA ILE A 51 -5.71 -12.72 -3.11
C ILE A 51 -7.07 -13.39 -2.82
N ASP A 52 -7.77 -13.83 -3.85
CA ASP A 52 -9.07 -14.47 -3.72
C ASP A 52 -8.96 -15.81 -2.96
N PRO A 53 -9.65 -15.96 -1.81
CA PRO A 53 -9.67 -17.21 -1.07
C PRO A 53 -10.34 -18.36 -1.84
N GLN A 54 -11.32 -18.09 -2.69
CA GLN A 54 -12.00 -19.14 -3.48
C GLN A 54 -11.03 -19.77 -4.47
N GLU A 55 -10.24 -18.95 -5.15
CA GLU A 55 -9.19 -19.41 -6.05
C GLU A 55 -8.12 -20.23 -5.30
N GLU A 56 -7.77 -19.85 -4.07
CA GLU A 56 -6.86 -20.67 -3.23
C GLU A 56 -7.45 -22.04 -2.87
N GLU A 57 -8.73 -22.10 -2.50
CA GLU A 57 -9.43 -23.35 -2.20
C GLU A 57 -9.54 -24.25 -3.43
N TYR A 58 -9.86 -23.67 -4.58
CA TYR A 58 -9.87 -24.37 -5.86
C TYR A 58 -8.51 -24.97 -6.20
N LEU A 59 -7.44 -24.18 -6.12
CA LEU A 59 -6.08 -24.67 -6.39
C LEU A 59 -5.65 -25.75 -5.41
N ARG A 60 -6.03 -25.65 -4.14
CA ARG A 60 -5.71 -26.66 -3.12
C ARG A 60 -6.43 -27.98 -3.38
N ALA A 61 -7.68 -27.94 -3.85
CA ALA A 61 -8.47 -29.14 -4.13
C ALA A 61 -8.04 -29.85 -5.42
N ASN A 62 -7.55 -29.10 -6.41
CA ASN A 62 -7.30 -29.63 -7.76
C ASN A 62 -5.82 -29.88 -8.09
N LEU A 63 -4.88 -29.46 -7.24
CA LEU A 63 -3.45 -29.62 -7.50
C LEU A 63 -2.75 -30.53 -6.49
N PRO A 64 -1.72 -31.28 -6.92
CA PRO A 64 -0.80 -31.92 -6.00
C PRO A 64 -0.19 -30.90 -5.02
N PRO A 65 0.09 -31.27 -3.77
CA PRO A 65 0.59 -30.33 -2.76
C PRO A 65 1.87 -29.58 -3.16
N ALA A 66 2.74 -30.20 -3.97
CA ALA A 66 3.95 -29.55 -4.46
C ALA A 66 3.66 -28.41 -5.45
N ASP A 67 2.74 -28.64 -6.40
CA ASP A 67 2.35 -27.68 -7.42
C ASP A 67 1.52 -26.55 -6.83
N PHE A 68 0.60 -26.89 -5.92
CA PHE A 68 -0.12 -25.90 -5.11
C PHE A 68 0.85 -24.95 -4.42
N ARG A 69 1.87 -25.46 -3.71
CA ARG A 69 2.87 -24.62 -3.01
C ARG A 69 3.67 -23.76 -3.98
N LYS A 70 3.98 -24.22 -5.18
CA LYS A 70 4.69 -23.44 -6.20
C LYS A 70 3.84 -22.27 -6.68
N ILE A 71 2.59 -22.53 -7.05
CA ILE A 71 1.64 -21.52 -7.53
C ILE A 71 1.29 -20.53 -6.42
N GLN A 72 1.01 -21.01 -5.21
CA GLN A 72 0.68 -20.16 -4.07
C GLN A 72 1.83 -19.19 -3.74
N ARG A 73 3.08 -19.65 -3.78
CA ARG A 73 4.25 -18.76 -3.59
C ARG A 73 4.35 -17.70 -4.68
N ALA A 74 4.04 -18.05 -5.93
CA ALA A 74 4.00 -17.10 -7.03
C ALA A 74 2.89 -16.05 -6.82
N ARG A 75 1.68 -16.48 -6.44
CA ARG A 75 0.54 -15.60 -6.12
C ARG A 75 0.87 -14.62 -5.01
N LEU A 76 1.39 -15.11 -3.88
CA LEU A 76 1.78 -14.26 -2.75
C LEU A 76 2.92 -13.30 -3.12
N ARG A 77 3.88 -13.74 -3.94
CA ARG A 77 4.98 -12.86 -4.41
C ARG A 77 4.45 -11.75 -5.30
N ALA A 78 3.51 -12.05 -6.20
CA ALA A 78 2.84 -11.04 -7.00
C ALA A 78 2.07 -10.06 -6.09
N ALA A 79 1.29 -10.55 -5.13
CA ALA A 79 0.59 -9.70 -4.16
C ALA A 79 1.55 -8.75 -3.39
N VAL A 80 2.75 -9.22 -3.00
CA VAL A 80 3.79 -8.37 -2.40
C VAL A 80 4.26 -7.26 -3.36
N GLN A 81 4.43 -7.56 -4.65
CA GLN A 81 4.81 -6.56 -5.66
C GLN A 81 3.74 -5.48 -5.82
N TYR A 82 2.45 -5.86 -5.86
CA TYR A 82 1.33 -4.93 -5.89
C TYR A 82 1.32 -4.01 -4.66
N ILE A 83 1.41 -4.58 -3.45
CA ILE A 83 1.43 -3.79 -2.21
C ILE A 83 2.67 -2.88 -2.14
N SER A 84 3.81 -3.34 -2.67
CA SER A 84 5.03 -2.53 -2.75
C SER A 84 4.87 -1.35 -3.70
N CYS A 85 4.25 -1.55 -4.86
CA CYS A 85 3.95 -0.49 -5.82
C CYS A 85 3.06 0.59 -5.20
N VAL A 86 1.99 0.14 -4.53
CA VAL A 86 1.06 0.98 -3.79
C VAL A 86 1.76 1.80 -2.69
N LYS A 87 2.62 1.16 -1.89
CA LYS A 87 3.45 1.81 -0.86
C LYS A 87 4.34 2.90 -1.46
N ASP A 88 4.93 2.65 -2.63
CA ASP A 88 5.78 3.62 -3.32
C ASP A 88 4.96 4.82 -3.81
N ASN A 89 3.79 4.58 -4.41
CA ASN A 89 2.86 5.63 -4.81
C ASN A 89 2.42 6.50 -3.61
N ALA A 90 2.15 5.89 -2.45
CA ALA A 90 1.84 6.64 -1.23
C ALA A 90 2.99 7.53 -0.76
N ALA A 91 4.24 7.12 -0.96
CA ALA A 91 5.41 7.95 -0.66
C ALA A 91 5.40 9.24 -1.49
N ILE A 92 5.06 9.12 -2.77
CA ILE A 92 4.98 10.23 -3.71
C ILE A 92 3.82 11.16 -3.32
N LEU A 93 2.63 10.61 -3.04
CA LEU A 93 1.47 11.38 -2.59
C LEU A 93 1.72 12.14 -1.30
N LEU A 94 2.44 11.52 -0.34
CA LEU A 94 2.82 12.18 0.91
C LEU A 94 3.69 13.43 0.65
N ARG A 95 4.64 13.35 -0.28
CA ARG A 95 5.49 14.50 -0.67
C ARG A 95 4.71 15.62 -1.33
N ILE A 96 3.79 15.27 -2.24
CA ILE A 96 2.89 16.24 -2.88
C ILE A 96 2.04 16.95 -1.82
N ALA A 97 1.47 16.17 -0.89
CA ALA A 97 0.65 16.69 0.20
C ALA A 97 1.44 17.60 1.15
N GLU A 98 2.68 17.25 1.52
CA GLU A 98 3.54 18.08 2.35
C GLU A 98 3.83 19.45 1.73
N THR A 99 3.97 19.49 0.40
CA THR A 99 4.15 20.74 -0.34
C THR A 99 2.85 21.55 -0.34
N ALA A 100 1.71 20.90 -0.62
CA ALA A 100 0.39 21.53 -0.63
C ALA A 100 -0.07 22.02 0.75
N ARG A 101 0.40 21.41 1.86
CA ARG A 101 0.13 21.89 3.23
C ARG A 101 0.71 23.27 3.53
N ARG A 102 1.71 23.73 2.77
CA ARG A 102 2.29 25.07 2.91
C ARG A 102 1.58 26.12 2.04
N SER A 103 0.51 25.71 1.33
CA SER A 103 -0.29 26.62 0.52
C SER A 103 -1.01 27.65 1.41
N PRO A 104 -1.11 28.92 0.99
CA PRO A 104 -1.89 29.93 1.69
C PRO A 104 -3.41 29.70 1.61
N ASP A 105 -3.88 28.83 0.72
CA ASP A 105 -5.29 28.44 0.62
C ASP A 105 -5.64 27.35 1.65
N ALA A 106 -6.59 27.66 2.54
CA ALA A 106 -7.05 26.77 3.60
C ALA A 106 -7.70 25.49 3.06
N ALA A 107 -8.42 25.56 1.94
CA ALA A 107 -9.06 24.39 1.33
C ALA A 107 -8.02 23.40 0.77
N THR A 108 -6.98 23.93 0.13
CA THR A 108 -5.83 23.14 -0.34
C THR A 108 -5.06 22.52 0.83
N ALA A 109 -4.82 23.27 1.90
CA ALA A 109 -4.10 22.77 3.07
C ALA A 109 -4.86 21.65 3.81
N GLU A 110 -6.19 21.75 3.92
CA GLU A 110 -7.03 20.72 4.53
C GLU A 110 -7.07 19.43 3.69
N THR A 111 -7.23 19.57 2.38
CA THR A 111 -7.20 18.45 1.43
C THR A 111 -5.85 17.71 1.52
N ALA A 112 -4.76 18.47 1.60
CA ALA A 112 -3.43 17.91 1.78
C ALA A 112 -3.28 17.15 3.12
N ALA A 113 -3.85 17.65 4.21
CA ALA A 113 -3.82 16.94 5.49
C ALA A 113 -4.54 15.58 5.43
N ARG A 114 -5.68 15.48 4.75
CA ARG A 114 -6.39 14.20 4.55
C ARG A 114 -5.58 13.22 3.68
N LEU A 115 -4.86 13.74 2.68
CA LEU A 115 -3.99 12.95 1.82
C LEU A 115 -2.80 12.38 2.59
N VAL A 116 -2.21 13.16 3.51
CA VAL A 116 -1.16 12.69 4.43
C VAL A 116 -1.65 11.53 5.29
N ASP A 117 -2.81 11.66 5.96
CA ASP A 117 -3.35 10.58 6.83
C ASP A 117 -3.55 9.29 6.03
N SER A 118 -4.15 9.40 4.85
CA SER A 118 -4.41 8.28 3.95
C SER A 118 -3.11 7.59 3.51
N ALA A 119 -2.10 8.37 3.10
CA ALA A 119 -0.81 7.85 2.66
C ALA A 119 -0.03 7.15 3.80
N VAL A 120 -0.04 7.71 5.01
CA VAL A 120 0.58 7.10 6.19
C VAL A 120 -0.11 5.79 6.55
N ARG A 121 -1.45 5.78 6.56
CA ARG A 121 -2.24 4.58 6.83
C ARG A 121 -1.94 3.47 5.83
N LEU A 122 -1.83 3.80 4.54
CA LEU A 122 -1.47 2.82 3.51
C LEU A 122 -0.11 2.18 3.74
N ARG A 123 0.88 3.02 4.06
CA ARG A 123 2.22 2.58 4.38
C ARG A 123 2.19 1.67 5.61
N MET A 124 1.44 2.02 6.65
CA MET A 124 1.25 1.14 7.80
C MET A 124 0.63 -0.22 7.43
N TYR A 125 -0.40 -0.24 6.57
CA TYR A 125 -0.97 -1.50 6.09
C TYR A 125 0.03 -2.32 5.29
N ALA A 126 0.79 -1.69 4.38
CA ALA A 126 1.82 -2.38 3.61
C ALA A 126 2.93 -2.96 4.51
N PHE A 127 3.34 -2.22 5.54
CA PHE A 127 4.30 -2.69 6.55
C PHE A 127 3.81 -3.94 7.29
N LEU A 128 2.50 -4.02 7.56
CA LEU A 128 1.87 -5.14 8.23
C LEU A 128 1.53 -6.31 7.30
N ALA A 129 1.25 -6.04 6.03
CA ALA A 129 0.80 -7.04 5.06
C ALA A 129 1.97 -7.78 4.41
N ILE A 130 3.05 -7.09 4.03
CA ILE A 130 4.19 -7.71 3.33
C ILE A 130 4.83 -8.83 4.16
N PRO A 131 5.18 -8.64 5.46
CA PRO A 131 5.73 -9.72 6.27
C PRO A 131 4.77 -10.89 6.43
N ARG A 132 3.46 -10.62 6.55
CA ARG A 132 2.43 -11.67 6.62
C ARG A 132 2.40 -12.50 5.33
N LEU A 133 2.44 -11.86 4.16
CA LEU A 133 2.48 -12.58 2.89
C LEU A 133 3.75 -13.44 2.77
N TYR A 134 4.91 -12.94 3.20
CA TYR A 134 6.13 -13.74 3.25
C TYR A 134 6.03 -14.91 4.24
N LEU A 135 5.44 -14.72 5.42
CA LEU A 135 5.16 -15.82 6.36
C LEU A 135 4.25 -16.87 5.73
N GLY A 136 3.24 -16.46 4.96
CA GLY A 136 2.36 -17.36 4.20
C GLY A 136 3.10 -18.16 3.12
N MET A 137 4.18 -17.63 2.55
CA MET A 137 5.03 -18.37 1.60
C MET A 137 5.86 -19.47 2.29
N ILE A 138 6.28 -19.25 3.53
CA ILE A 138 7.10 -20.18 4.31
C ILE A 138 6.23 -21.27 4.95
N LEU A 139 5.02 -20.90 5.39
CA LEU A 139 4.08 -21.79 6.09
C LEU A 139 2.77 -21.93 5.28
N PRO A 140 2.76 -22.73 4.19
CA PRO A 140 1.58 -22.95 3.37
C PRO A 140 0.53 -23.76 4.15
N GLY A 141 -0.36 -23.07 4.86
CA GLY A 141 -1.37 -23.68 5.74
C GLY A 141 -1.95 -22.71 6.77
N LEU A 142 -1.22 -21.64 7.13
CA LEU A 142 -1.84 -20.53 7.84
C LEU A 142 -2.79 -19.80 6.88
N ARG A 143 -4.09 -19.82 7.18
CA ARG A 143 -5.11 -18.97 6.55
C ARG A 143 -4.82 -17.51 6.89
N ILE A 144 -3.84 -16.91 6.22
CA ILE A 144 -3.58 -15.48 6.33
C ILE A 144 -4.62 -14.81 5.45
N MET A 145 -5.83 -14.60 5.98
CA MET A 145 -6.92 -13.97 5.24
C MET A 145 -6.46 -12.61 4.69
N PRO A 146 -6.33 -12.44 3.36
CA PRO A 146 -5.98 -11.15 2.76
C PRO A 146 -7.15 -10.17 2.75
N VAL A 147 -8.36 -10.64 3.09
CA VAL A 147 -9.65 -9.95 2.99
C VAL A 147 -9.59 -8.52 3.56
N ARG A 148 -8.98 -8.34 4.74
CA ARG A 148 -8.85 -7.01 5.36
C ARG A 148 -7.93 -6.04 4.61
N VAL A 149 -6.96 -6.54 3.85
CA VAL A 149 -6.04 -5.71 3.06
C VAL A 149 -6.75 -5.17 1.82
N ALA A 150 -7.61 -5.98 1.19
CA ALA A 150 -8.43 -5.59 0.05
C ALA A 150 -9.46 -4.51 0.40
N ASP A 151 -10.20 -4.70 1.50
CA ASP A 151 -11.25 -3.77 1.93
C ASP A 151 -10.69 -2.40 2.34
N SER A 152 -9.58 -2.43 3.09
CA SER A 152 -8.87 -1.21 3.52
C SER A 152 -8.29 -0.45 2.33
N TYR A 153 -7.89 -1.18 1.28
CA TYR A 153 -7.36 -0.61 0.05
C TYR A 153 -8.45 0.01 -0.82
N GLU A 154 -9.61 -0.65 -0.96
CA GLU A 154 -10.75 -0.15 -1.74
C GLU A 154 -11.36 1.13 -1.15
N GLN A 155 -11.49 1.19 0.18
CA GLN A 155 -11.90 2.42 0.86
C GLN A 155 -10.94 3.56 0.56
N MET A 156 -9.66 3.26 0.46
CA MET A 156 -8.62 4.25 0.25
C MET A 156 -8.46 4.67 -1.21
N THR A 157 -8.57 3.76 -2.19
CA THR A 157 -8.64 4.13 -3.61
C THR A 157 -9.86 4.99 -3.86
N ARG A 158 -11.01 4.71 -3.23
CA ARG A 158 -12.19 5.60 -3.29
C ARG A 158 -11.92 6.99 -2.71
N GLN A 159 -11.16 7.09 -1.63
CA GLN A 159 -10.77 8.38 -1.05
C GLN A 159 -9.77 9.13 -1.94
N VAL A 160 -8.76 8.44 -2.50
CA VAL A 160 -7.78 9.02 -3.42
C VAL A 160 -8.42 9.39 -4.77
N LEU A 161 -9.36 8.61 -5.29
CA LEU A 161 -10.13 8.96 -6.50
C LEU A 161 -11.07 10.14 -6.21
N ARG A 162 -11.71 10.19 -5.03
CA ARG A 162 -12.50 11.37 -4.62
C ARG A 162 -11.64 12.63 -4.48
N LEU A 163 -10.42 12.51 -3.96
CA LEU A 163 -9.50 13.64 -3.71
C LEU A 163 -8.65 14.00 -4.94
N GLY A 164 -8.38 13.04 -5.82
CA GLY A 164 -7.45 13.14 -6.96
C GLY A 164 -8.12 13.17 -8.34
N LEU A 165 -9.44 13.01 -8.43
CA LEU A 165 -10.23 13.28 -9.65
C LEU A 165 -11.21 14.46 -9.50
N GLN A 166 -11.24 15.13 -8.34
CA GLN A 166 -11.97 16.40 -8.15
C GLN A 166 -11.05 17.63 -8.18
N SER A 167 -9.94 17.58 -8.93
CA SER A 167 -9.16 18.79 -9.28
C SER A 167 -8.62 18.70 -10.71
N PRO A 168 -8.50 19.84 -11.40
CA PRO A 168 -9.45 20.26 -12.43
C PRO A 168 -8.93 19.99 -13.85
N ALA A 169 -8.59 18.75 -14.19
CA ALA A 169 -8.22 18.42 -15.58
C ALA A 169 -9.45 18.33 -16.51
N SER A 170 -10.67 18.24 -15.97
CA SER A 170 -11.92 18.16 -16.74
C SER A 170 -12.68 19.48 -16.92
N ARG A 171 -12.18 20.60 -16.38
CA ARG A 171 -12.74 21.94 -16.69
C ARG A 171 -12.01 22.68 -17.81
N ALA A 172 -10.81 22.26 -18.20
CA ALA A 172 -10.06 22.89 -19.29
C ALA A 172 -10.42 22.35 -20.69
N SER A 173 -11.24 21.29 -20.79
CA SER A 173 -11.72 20.75 -22.07
C SER A 173 -13.25 20.86 -22.25
N ALA A 174 -13.95 21.51 -21.31
CA ALA A 174 -15.38 21.79 -21.38
C ALA A 174 -15.70 23.30 -21.48
N SER A 175 -14.68 24.16 -21.59
CA SER A 175 -14.82 25.53 -22.08
C SER A 175 -14.09 25.63 -23.41
N LEU A 176 -14.89 25.82 -24.44
CA LEU A 176 -14.55 26.45 -25.72
C LEU A 176 -13.38 27.43 -25.61
#